data_AF-A0A2S4JFV0-F1
#
_entry.id   AF-A0A2S4JFV0-F1
#
_cell.length_a   1.000
_cell.length_b   1.000
_cell.length_c   1.000
_cell.angle_alpha   90.00
_cell.angle_beta   90.00
_cell.angle_gamma   90.00
#
_symmetry.space_group_name_H-M   'P 1'
#
loop_
_entity.id
_entity.type
_entity.pdbx_description
1 polymer ?
#
loop_
_entity_poly.entity_id
_entity_poly.type
_entity_poly.pdbx_seq_one_letter_code
_entity_poly.pdbx_strand_id
1 'polypeptide(L)'
;MSSPKAIEKRIFEDLLGMASCYVLDCSNSTVADSFRYAVIKETGKYLPKQVVDLMKAEGYPRFSIHYHTQLWQSQDARNPANGYGTLVAGKAWHWYERWVDVVREHCRDNEEKYS
;
A
#
# COMPACT_ATOMS: atom_id res chain seq x y z
N MET A 1 4.65 43.63 -14.43
CA MET A 1 5.70 43.95 -13.43
C MET A 1 5.30 43.30 -12.12
N SER A 2 6.25 42.60 -11.53
CA SER A 2 6.10 41.35 -10.79
C SER A 2 5.13 41.36 -9.61
N SER A 3 4.30 40.31 -9.55
CA SER A 3 3.37 40.04 -8.46
C SER A 3 4.06 39.55 -7.18
N PRO A 4 3.49 39.84 -5.99
CA PRO A 4 4.13 39.76 -4.67
C PRO A 4 4.34 38.35 -4.08
N LYS A 5 4.28 37.27 -4.88
CA LYS A 5 4.35 35.88 -4.39
C LYS A 5 5.76 35.34 -4.08
N ALA A 6 6.81 36.13 -4.31
CA ALA A 6 8.18 35.62 -4.27
C ALA A 6 8.94 35.87 -2.96
N ILE A 7 8.50 36.82 -2.13
CA ILE A 7 9.32 37.33 -1.02
C ILE A 7 9.15 36.50 0.27
N GLU A 8 7.97 35.93 0.50
CA GLU A 8 7.70 35.17 1.73
C GLU A 8 8.34 33.76 1.74
N LYS A 9 8.81 33.26 0.58
CA LYS A 9 9.47 31.95 0.50
C LYS A 9 10.86 31.91 1.13
N ARG A 10 11.51 33.05 1.33
CA ARG A 10 12.90 33.09 1.81
C ARG A 10 13.08 33.07 3.32
N ILE A 11 12.04 33.34 4.11
CA ILE A 11 12.17 33.39 5.57
C ILE A 11 12.16 31.99 6.21
N PHE A 12 11.63 30.98 5.52
CA PHE A 12 11.46 29.64 6.11
C PHE A 12 12.68 28.71 5.92
N GLU A 13 13.59 29.00 4.99
CA GLU A 13 14.69 28.09 4.62
C GLU A 13 15.96 28.24 5.49
N ASP A 14 16.13 29.34 6.22
CA ASP A 14 17.39 29.62 6.94
C ASP A 14 17.42 29.13 8.41
N LEU A 15 16.29 28.70 8.98
CA LEU A 15 16.20 28.36 10.42
C LEU A 15 16.26 26.86 10.72
N LEU A 16 16.17 25.99 9.71
CA LEU A 16 16.11 24.54 9.93
C LEU A 16 17.32 23.73 9.46
N GLY A 17 18.30 24.31 8.77
CA GLY A 17 19.64 23.72 8.61
C GLY A 17 19.67 22.21 8.32
N MET A 18 18.69 21.69 7.60
CA MET A 18 18.53 20.25 7.34
C MET A 18 17.94 20.07 5.95
N ALA A 19 18.61 19.18 5.23
CA ALA A 19 18.61 19.07 3.80
C ALA A 19 17.26 18.68 3.19
N SER A 20 17.15 19.10 1.92
CA SER A 20 16.24 18.64 0.88
C SER A 20 15.75 17.19 1.03
N CYS A 21 14.50 16.99 0.60
CA CYS A 21 13.65 15.79 0.58
C CYS A 21 12.58 15.82 1.67
N TYR A 22 11.33 15.61 1.25
CA TYR A 22 10.08 15.72 2.01
C TYR A 22 9.45 17.12 2.06
N VAL A 23 8.94 17.55 0.91
CA VAL A 23 7.74 18.40 0.91
C VAL A 23 6.54 17.46 0.74
N LEU A 24 5.85 17.17 1.84
CA LEU A 24 4.47 16.70 1.83
C LEU A 24 3.61 17.89 1.42
N ASP A 25 3.03 17.86 0.22
CA ASP A 25 1.90 18.74 -0.07
C ASP A 25 0.65 18.14 0.61
N CYS A 26 -0.04 18.98 1.37
CA CYS A 26 -1.35 18.69 1.93
C CYS A 26 -2.36 19.54 1.16
N SER A 27 -2.75 19.13 -0.05
CA SER A 27 -3.93 19.72 -0.73
C SER A 27 -4.55 18.77 -1.77
N ASN A 28 -5.04 17.61 -1.32
CA ASN A 28 -6.37 17.14 -1.74
C ASN A 28 -6.90 16.10 -0.75
N SER A 29 -8.20 16.18 -0.48
CA SER A 29 -8.97 15.41 0.51
C SER A 29 -8.58 13.92 0.64
N THR A 30 -8.69 13.36 1.86
CA THR A 30 -8.60 11.93 2.29
C THR A 30 -7.38 11.44 3.09
N VAL A 31 -6.74 12.32 3.86
CA VAL A 31 -5.68 11.95 4.84
C VAL A 31 -6.26 11.35 6.14
N ALA A 32 -6.80 10.13 6.08
CA ALA A 32 -7.14 9.36 7.29
C ALA A 32 -6.69 7.89 7.27
N ASP A 33 -6.21 7.36 6.14
CA ASP A 33 -5.88 5.93 6.01
C ASP A 33 -4.39 5.60 5.83
N SER A 34 -3.51 6.60 5.68
CA SER A 34 -2.07 6.39 5.44
C SER A 34 -1.27 6.00 6.70
N PHE A 35 -1.78 6.27 7.90
CA PHE A 35 -1.04 6.02 9.15
C PHE A 35 -1.17 4.61 9.74
N ARG A 36 -2.09 3.77 9.25
CA ARG A 36 -2.22 2.38 9.75
C ARG A 36 -1.23 1.39 9.14
N TYR A 37 -0.64 1.71 7.99
CA TYR A 37 0.23 0.78 7.25
C TYR A 37 1.68 0.78 7.72
N ALA A 38 2.15 1.86 8.35
CA ALA A 38 3.53 1.97 8.84
C ALA A 38 3.82 1.06 10.05
N VAL A 39 2.79 0.60 10.76
CA VAL A 39 2.93 -0.11 12.05
C VAL A 39 3.13 -1.63 11.88
N ILE A 40 2.97 -2.19 10.68
CA ILE A 40 2.97 -3.65 10.44
C ILE A 40 4.08 -4.08 9.46
N LYS A 41 5.18 -3.31 9.42
CA LYS A 41 6.39 -3.72 8.69
C LYS A 41 7.32 -4.60 9.54
N GLU A 42 7.15 -4.58 10.87
CA GLU A 42 7.99 -5.32 11.84
C GLU A 42 7.77 -6.85 11.80
N THR A 43 6.66 -7.32 11.24
CA THR A 43 6.43 -8.74 10.95
C THR A 43 5.91 -8.84 9.54
N GLY A 44 6.74 -9.21 8.56
CA GLY A 44 6.41 -9.28 7.11
C GLY A 44 5.33 -10.30 6.73
N LYS A 45 4.17 -10.24 7.38
CA LYS A 45 3.04 -11.16 7.35
C LYS A 45 1.76 -10.34 7.28
N TYR A 46 1.01 -10.52 6.20
CA TYR A 46 -0.22 -9.80 5.89
C TYR A 46 -1.42 -10.72 6.01
N LEU A 47 -2.49 -10.23 6.64
CA LEU A 47 -3.80 -10.87 6.59
C LEU A 47 -4.45 -10.61 5.24
N PRO A 48 -5.35 -11.49 4.77
CA PRO A 48 -6.06 -11.29 3.49
C PRO A 48 -6.70 -9.90 3.37
N LYS A 49 -7.27 -9.40 4.47
CA LYS A 49 -7.91 -8.08 4.51
C LYS A 49 -6.88 -6.96 4.29
N GLN A 50 -5.70 -7.07 4.88
CA GLN A 50 -4.64 -6.07 4.73
C GLN A 50 -4.10 -6.03 3.30
N VAL A 51 -3.97 -7.18 2.63
CA VAL A 51 -3.58 -7.23 1.21
C VAL A 51 -4.58 -6.48 0.35
N VAL A 52 -5.88 -6.68 0.58
CA VAL A 52 -6.94 -5.97 -0.15
C VAL A 52 -6.91 -4.47 0.13
N ASP A 53 -6.79 -4.07 1.39
CA ASP A 53 -6.77 -2.66 1.77
C ASP A 53 -5.53 -1.95 1.17
N LEU A 54 -4.40 -2.66 1.06
CA LEU A 54 -3.18 -2.19 0.41
C LEU A 54 -3.38 -2.01 -1.11
N MET A 55 -3.99 -2.97 -1.81
CA MET A 55 -4.32 -2.81 -3.23
C MET A 55 -5.26 -1.61 -3.47
N LYS A 56 -6.24 -1.41 -2.58
CA LYS A 56 -7.14 -0.25 -2.68
C LYS A 56 -6.40 1.07 -2.50
N ALA A 57 -5.45 1.12 -1.56
CA ALA A 57 -4.60 2.29 -1.34
C ALA A 57 -3.68 2.57 -2.54
N GLU A 58 -3.28 1.53 -3.29
CA GLU A 58 -2.49 1.65 -4.53
C GLU A 58 -3.30 2.12 -5.76
N GLY A 59 -4.64 2.19 -5.66
CA GLY A 59 -5.50 2.67 -6.74
C GLY A 59 -6.45 1.62 -7.32
N TYR A 60 -6.62 0.47 -6.67
CA TYR A 60 -7.54 -0.60 -7.09
C TYR A 60 -8.78 -0.69 -6.18
N PRO A 61 -9.70 0.29 -6.19
CA PRO A 61 -10.83 0.35 -5.25
C PRO A 61 -11.80 -0.82 -5.37
N ARG A 62 -11.94 -1.40 -6.58
CA ARG A 62 -12.81 -2.55 -6.85
C ARG A 62 -12.20 -3.90 -6.47
N PHE A 63 -10.92 -3.94 -6.10
CA PHE A 63 -10.30 -5.15 -5.58
C PHE A 63 -10.90 -5.51 -4.21
N SER A 64 -11.37 -6.75 -4.05
CA SER A 64 -12.10 -7.19 -2.86
C SER A 64 -11.61 -8.55 -2.39
N ILE A 65 -12.00 -8.93 -1.16
CA ILE A 65 -11.66 -10.23 -0.59
C ILE A 65 -12.16 -11.40 -1.44
N HIS A 66 -13.26 -11.21 -2.18
CA HIS A 66 -13.77 -12.23 -3.09
C HIS A 66 -12.75 -12.54 -4.19
N TYR A 67 -12.26 -11.51 -4.88
CA TYR A 67 -11.25 -11.65 -5.95
C TYR A 67 -9.93 -12.17 -5.41
N HIS A 68 -9.48 -11.66 -4.26
CA HIS A 68 -8.30 -12.19 -3.58
C HIS A 68 -8.46 -13.69 -3.30
N THR A 69 -9.65 -14.13 -2.87
CA THR A 69 -9.92 -15.54 -2.58
C THR A 69 -9.86 -16.42 -3.81
N GLN A 70 -10.47 -15.96 -4.91
CA GLN A 70 -10.41 -16.66 -6.19
C GLN A 70 -8.97 -16.76 -6.71
N LEU A 71 -8.17 -15.70 -6.56
CA LEU A 71 -6.79 -15.65 -7.03
C LEU A 71 -5.89 -16.64 -6.29
N TRP A 72 -5.93 -16.70 -4.96
CA TRP A 72 -5.10 -17.67 -4.25
C TRP A 72 -5.55 -19.10 -4.49
N GLN A 73 -6.85 -19.33 -4.72
CA GLN A 73 -7.38 -20.66 -5.06
C GLN A 73 -6.92 -21.10 -6.46
N SER A 74 -6.93 -20.21 -7.45
CA SER A 74 -6.50 -20.55 -8.81
C SER A 74 -5.00 -20.83 -8.90
N GLN A 75 -4.19 -20.15 -8.07
CA GLN A 75 -2.73 -20.34 -8.03
C GLN A 75 -2.25 -21.32 -6.95
N ASP A 76 -3.18 -21.97 -6.23
CA ASP A 76 -2.89 -22.82 -5.07
C ASP A 76 -1.91 -22.15 -4.07
N ALA A 77 -2.07 -20.84 -3.85
CA ALA A 77 -1.08 -20.07 -3.10
C ALA A 77 -1.14 -20.31 -1.58
N ARG A 78 -2.19 -21.00 -1.12
CA ARG A 78 -2.30 -21.50 0.26
C ARG A 78 -1.54 -22.81 0.46
N ASN A 79 -0.85 -23.31 -0.56
CA ASN A 79 0.06 -24.42 -0.42
C ASN A 79 1.37 -23.97 0.24
N PRO A 80 1.76 -24.55 1.40
CA PRO A 80 3.00 -24.19 2.07
C PRO A 80 4.25 -24.48 1.22
N ALA A 81 4.17 -25.36 0.21
CA ALA A 81 5.27 -25.62 -0.71
C ALA A 81 5.61 -24.42 -1.62
N ASN A 82 4.63 -23.57 -1.94
CA ASN A 82 4.83 -22.39 -2.77
C ASN A 82 5.49 -21.23 -2.00
N GLY A 83 5.41 -21.25 -0.66
CA GLY A 83 6.05 -20.26 0.19
C GLY A 83 5.47 -18.85 0.08
N TYR A 84 4.19 -18.70 -0.30
CA TYR A 84 3.48 -17.42 -0.33
C TYR A 84 2.90 -17.00 1.02
N GLY A 85 2.82 -17.92 1.98
CA GLY A 85 2.33 -17.64 3.31
C GLY A 85 2.52 -18.81 4.25
N THR A 86 2.01 -18.65 5.46
CA THR A 86 2.01 -19.70 6.48
C THR A 86 0.77 -19.65 7.35
N LEU A 87 0.37 -20.80 7.87
CA LEU A 87 -0.71 -20.90 8.83
C LEU A 87 -0.18 -20.57 10.23
N VAL A 88 -0.56 -19.43 10.78
CA VAL A 88 -0.15 -19.03 12.13
C VAL A 88 -1.18 -19.52 13.14
N ALA A 89 -0.71 -20.24 14.15
CA ALA A 89 -1.50 -20.78 15.26
C ALA A 89 -2.71 -21.65 14.83
N GLY A 90 -2.67 -22.25 13.63
CA GLY A 90 -3.76 -23.08 13.11
C GLY A 90 -5.06 -22.34 12.78
N LYS A 91 -5.10 -21.01 12.93
CA LYS A 91 -6.33 -20.21 12.87
C LYS A 91 -6.43 -19.35 11.62
N ALA A 92 -5.33 -18.69 11.23
CA ALA A 92 -5.35 -17.74 10.13
C ALA A 92 -4.13 -17.88 9.24
N TRP A 93 -4.38 -17.88 7.93
CA TRP A 93 -3.33 -17.85 6.93
C TRP A 93 -2.79 -16.42 6.82
N HIS A 94 -1.47 -16.30 6.97
CA HIS A 94 -0.75 -15.05 6.83
C HIS A 94 0.09 -15.10 5.56
N TRP A 95 -0.09 -14.11 4.70
CA TRP A 95 0.60 -13.94 3.44
C TRP A 95 1.95 -13.24 3.64
N TYR A 96 2.96 -13.60 2.88
CA TYR A 96 4.22 -12.87 2.82
C TYR A 96 4.16 -11.74 1.81
N GLU A 97 5.13 -10.83 1.85
CA GLU A 97 5.26 -9.75 0.86
C GLU A 97 5.29 -10.26 -0.58
N ARG A 98 5.95 -11.40 -0.83
CA ARG A 98 5.96 -12.05 -2.16
C ARG A 98 4.56 -12.33 -2.72
N TRP A 99 3.59 -12.64 -1.86
CA TRP A 99 2.21 -12.81 -2.30
C TRP A 99 1.58 -11.48 -2.70
N VAL A 100 1.87 -10.41 -1.94
CA VAL A 100 1.40 -9.06 -2.27
C VAL A 100 1.91 -8.64 -3.65
N ASP A 101 3.16 -8.95 -3.99
CA ASP A 101 3.72 -8.67 -5.32
C ASP A 101 2.98 -9.40 -6.45
N VAL A 102 2.64 -10.68 -6.26
CA VAL A 102 1.80 -11.44 -7.22
C VAL A 102 0.41 -10.83 -7.36
N VAL A 103 -0.18 -10.37 -6.25
CA VAL A 103 -1.48 -9.70 -6.28
C VAL A 103 -1.38 -8.36 -7.02
N ARG A 104 -0.30 -7.59 -6.83
CA ARG A 104 -0.07 -6.34 -7.58
C ARG A 104 0.03 -6.59 -9.07
N GLU A 105 0.81 -7.58 -9.48
CA GLU A 105 0.95 -7.96 -10.89
C GLU A 105 -0.41 -8.34 -11.48
N HIS A 106 -1.18 -9.18 -10.77
CA HIS A 106 -2.55 -9.53 -11.20
C HIS A 106 -3.47 -8.31 -11.30
N CYS A 107 -3.39 -7.36 -10.35
CA CYS A 107 -4.15 -6.12 -10.40
C CYS A 107 -3.75 -5.21 -11.55
N ARG A 108 -2.45 -5.15 -11.90
CA ARG A 108 -1.95 -4.40 -13.06
C ARG A 108 -2.42 -5.01 -14.38
N ASP A 109 -2.36 -6.33 -14.50
CA ASP A 109 -2.81 -7.03 -15.72
C ASP A 109 -4.33 -6.95 -15.92
N ASN A 110 -5.08 -6.77 -14.82
CA ASN A 110 -6.53 -6.66 -14.81
C ASN A 110 -6.99 -5.26 -14.37
N GLU A 111 -6.18 -4.23 -14.63
CA GLU A 111 -6.45 -2.86 -14.17
C GLU A 111 -7.85 -2.39 -14.58
N GLU A 112 -8.25 -2.65 -15.83
CA GLU A 112 -9.58 -2.31 -16.36
C GLU A 112 -10.74 -2.89 -15.53
N LYS A 113 -10.52 -4.04 -14.88
CA LYS A 113 -11.51 -4.71 -14.03
C LYS A 113 -11.56 -4.13 -12.61
N TYR A 114 -10.47 -3.54 -12.14
CA TYR A 114 -10.29 -3.15 -10.74
C TYR A 114 -10.09 -1.65 -10.48
N SER A 115 -9.95 -0.82 -11.54
CA SER A 115 -9.83 0.64 -11.49
C SER A 115 -11.07 1.35 -10.92
#